data_AF-A0A7W7HQC8-F1
#
_entry.id   AF-A0A7W7HQC8-F1
#
_cell.length_a   1.000
_cell.length_b   1.000
_cell.length_c   1.000
_cell.angle_alpha   90.00
_cell.angle_beta   90.00
_cell.angle_gamma   90.00
#
_symmetry.space_group_name_H-M   'P 1'
#
loop_
_entity.id
_entity.type
_entity.pdbx_description
1 polymer ?
#
loop_
_entity_poly.entity_id
_entity_poly.type
_entity_poly.pdbx_seq_one_letter_code
_entity_poly.pdbx_strand_id
1 'polypeptide(L)'
;MTPARLLTALAGVPGLHPRADQRVPPIITWDDGPCGQTATAALAAAGFQVSEPFWAGGLVDTRDPEPCVFQRVLRPETAALLYLHGAEPDTPDGDRALALRVFATDLPGEGYLPGDPSEHLAVHLLVGEAGDTDYGGDALFTQMGTAVRATFGGRAGLVEIARRAAI
;
A
#
# COMPACT_ATOMS: atom_id res chain seq x y z
N MET A 1 24.20 -13.53 -2.36
CA MET A 1 23.55 -13.98 -3.63
C MET A 1 22.03 -14.12 -3.47
N THR A 2 21.49 -13.60 -2.37
CA THR A 2 20.17 -13.94 -1.88
C THR A 2 19.04 -13.01 -2.34
N PRO A 3 19.26 -11.70 -2.58
CA PRO A 3 18.20 -10.83 -3.12
C PRO A 3 17.64 -11.30 -4.47
N ALA A 4 18.49 -11.85 -5.36
CA ALA A 4 18.05 -12.38 -6.65
C ALA A 4 17.14 -13.61 -6.52
N ARG A 5 17.43 -14.52 -5.56
CA ARG A 5 16.57 -15.70 -5.33
C ARG A 5 15.25 -15.32 -4.69
N LEU A 6 15.25 -14.35 -3.78
CA LEU A 6 14.06 -13.80 -3.14
C LEU A 6 13.15 -13.14 -4.18
N LEU A 7 13.75 -12.30 -5.03
CA LEU A 7 13.07 -11.66 -6.15
C LEU A 7 12.42 -12.69 -7.09
N THR A 8 13.15 -13.75 -7.45
CA THR A 8 12.62 -14.84 -8.30
C THR A 8 11.45 -15.58 -7.65
N ALA A 9 11.54 -15.88 -6.35
CA ALA A 9 10.45 -16.56 -5.64
C ALA A 9 9.18 -15.69 -5.60
N LEU A 10 9.33 -14.40 -5.31
CA LEU A 10 8.24 -13.44 -5.33
C LEU A 10 7.66 -13.24 -6.74
N ALA A 11 8.50 -13.15 -7.77
CA ALA A 11 8.05 -13.00 -9.15
C ALA A 11 7.29 -14.22 -9.69
N GLY A 12 7.35 -15.36 -9.00
CA GLY A 12 6.54 -16.54 -9.29
C GLY A 12 5.08 -16.44 -8.82
N VAL A 13 4.73 -15.43 -8.02
CA VAL A 13 3.36 -15.20 -7.53
C VAL A 13 2.57 -14.42 -8.59
N PRO A 14 1.43 -14.95 -9.08
CA PRO A 14 0.60 -14.21 -10.03
C PRO A 14 0.19 -12.82 -9.52
N GLY A 15 0.37 -11.80 -10.36
CA GLY A 15 0.05 -10.41 -10.02
C GLY A 15 1.08 -9.71 -9.12
N LEU A 16 2.14 -10.40 -8.69
CA LEU A 16 3.23 -9.79 -7.94
C LEU A 16 4.37 -9.43 -8.90
N HIS A 17 4.66 -8.13 -9.00
CA HIS A 17 5.71 -7.59 -9.85
C HIS A 17 6.80 -6.94 -8.98
N PRO A 18 7.66 -7.75 -8.34
CA PRO A 18 8.58 -7.26 -7.32
C PRO A 18 9.77 -6.56 -7.97
N ARG A 19 10.31 -5.57 -7.25
CA ARG A 19 11.45 -4.75 -7.62
C ARG A 19 12.38 -4.66 -6.43
N ALA A 20 13.67 -4.79 -6.66
CA ALA A 20 14.67 -4.62 -5.61
C ALA A 20 15.23 -3.20 -5.65
N ASP A 21 15.24 -2.52 -4.51
CA ASP A 21 16.02 -1.31 -4.29
C ASP A 21 17.40 -1.70 -3.71
N GLN A 22 18.47 -1.13 -4.26
CA GLN A 22 19.85 -1.39 -3.84
C GLN A 22 20.24 -0.56 -2.61
N ARG A 23 19.39 -0.61 -1.57
CA ARG A 23 19.69 -0.05 -0.25
C ARG A 23 20.32 -1.12 0.65
N VAL A 24 20.81 -0.68 1.80
CA VAL A 24 21.44 -1.50 2.84
C VAL A 24 20.64 -1.25 4.13
N PRO A 25 19.78 -2.18 4.57
CA PRO A 25 19.48 -3.49 3.97
C PRO A 25 18.71 -3.42 2.66
N PRO A 26 18.79 -4.47 1.81
CA PRO A 26 18.05 -4.53 0.56
C PRO A 26 16.54 -4.59 0.82
N ILE A 27 15.77 -3.84 0.04
CA ILE A 27 14.31 -3.79 0.12
C ILE A 27 13.74 -4.30 -1.20
N ILE A 28 12.79 -5.24 -1.13
CA ILE A 28 12.03 -5.70 -2.29
C ILE A 28 10.58 -5.23 -2.16
N THR A 29 10.14 -4.38 -3.07
CA THR A 29 8.77 -3.86 -3.08
C THR A 29 8.00 -4.28 -4.31
N TRP A 30 6.68 -4.30 -4.20
CA TRP A 30 5.77 -4.41 -5.34
C TRP A 30 4.58 -3.47 -5.11
N ASP A 31 3.99 -3.02 -6.22
CA ASP A 31 2.84 -2.13 -6.17
C ASP A 31 1.55 -2.96 -6.13
N ASP A 32 0.64 -2.60 -5.22
CA ASP A 32 -0.68 -3.22 -5.06
C ASP A 32 -0.58 -4.77 -5.10
N GLY A 33 -1.51 -5.45 -5.77
CA GLY A 33 -1.40 -6.89 -5.94
C GLY A 33 -1.52 -7.67 -4.62
N PRO A 34 -0.88 -8.86 -4.55
CA PRO A 34 -1.00 -9.72 -3.39
C PRO A 34 -0.49 -9.07 -2.10
N CYS A 35 -1.13 -9.38 -0.98
CA CYS A 35 -0.77 -8.86 0.34
C CYS A 35 0.54 -9.46 0.88
N GLY A 36 1.06 -8.89 1.97
CA GLY A 36 2.29 -9.35 2.62
C GLY A 36 2.22 -10.80 3.09
N GLN A 37 1.03 -11.29 3.47
CA GLN A 37 0.84 -12.69 3.86
C GLN A 37 0.96 -13.64 2.67
N THR A 38 0.39 -13.30 1.51
CA THR A 38 0.54 -14.08 0.28
C THR A 38 2.00 -14.15 -0.16
N ALA A 39 2.72 -13.02 -0.10
CA ALA A 39 4.15 -12.98 -0.37
C ALA A 39 4.96 -13.82 0.64
N THR A 40 4.63 -13.74 1.94
CA THR A 40 5.25 -14.55 3.00
C THR A 40 5.09 -16.04 2.73
N ALA A 41 3.88 -16.48 2.36
CA ALA A 41 3.60 -17.87 2.05
C ALA A 41 4.41 -18.38 0.84
N ALA A 42 4.55 -17.56 -0.21
CA ALA A 42 5.36 -17.90 -1.37
C ALA A 42 6.86 -18.04 -1.03
N LEU A 43 7.37 -17.14 -0.19
CA LEU A 43 8.76 -17.20 0.29
C LEU A 43 9.01 -18.45 1.15
N ALA A 44 8.09 -18.77 2.07
CA ALA A 44 8.16 -19.97 2.87
C ALA A 44 8.15 -21.24 2.00
N ALA A 45 7.29 -21.31 0.98
CA ALA A 45 7.24 -22.41 0.03
C ALA A 45 8.54 -22.55 -0.80
N ALA A 46 9.24 -21.45 -1.06
CA ALA A 46 10.54 -21.42 -1.70
C ALA A 46 11.73 -21.71 -0.74
N GLY A 47 11.44 -22.02 0.52
CA GLY A 47 12.44 -22.40 1.53
C GLY A 47 13.14 -21.23 2.22
N PHE A 48 12.58 -20.02 2.14
CA PHE A 48 13.06 -18.87 2.91
C PHE A 48 12.45 -18.85 4.32
N GLN A 49 13.22 -18.34 5.28
CA GLN A 49 12.73 -18.09 6.63
C GLN A 49 12.35 -16.62 6.77
N VAL A 50 11.05 -16.36 6.94
CA VAL A 50 10.54 -15.02 7.27
C VAL A 50 10.57 -14.88 8.80
N SER A 51 11.45 -14.02 9.31
CA SER A 51 11.69 -13.86 10.75
C SER A 51 10.64 -12.98 11.42
N GLU A 52 10.16 -11.96 10.71
CA GLU A 52 9.20 -10.99 11.24
C GLU A 52 8.18 -10.63 10.15
N PRO A 53 6.99 -11.28 10.13
CA PRO A 53 5.91 -10.88 9.24
C PRO A 53 5.18 -9.65 9.79
N PHE A 54 4.86 -8.70 8.90
CA PHE A 54 3.94 -7.60 9.16
C PHE A 54 2.91 -7.52 8.01
N TRP A 55 1.83 -6.73 8.16
CA TRP A 55 0.71 -6.82 7.22
C TRP A 55 1.09 -6.52 5.77
N ALA A 56 1.93 -5.51 5.57
CA ALA A 56 2.43 -5.15 4.25
C ALA A 56 3.56 -6.07 3.75
N GLY A 57 4.15 -6.95 4.57
CA GLY A 57 5.33 -7.71 4.16
C GLY A 57 6.08 -8.40 5.29
N GLY A 58 7.40 -8.30 5.32
CA GLY A 58 8.20 -8.90 6.39
C GLY A 58 9.70 -8.75 6.23
N LEU A 59 10.42 -9.30 7.20
CA LEU A 59 11.87 -9.51 7.15
C LEU A 59 12.19 -10.96 6.79
N VAL A 60 13.06 -11.16 5.81
CA VAL A 60 13.59 -12.47 5.41
C VAL A 60 15.03 -12.60 5.85
N ASP A 61 15.34 -13.70 6.52
CA ASP A 61 16.72 -14.10 6.77
C ASP A 61 17.32 -14.64 5.46
N THR A 62 18.37 -13.96 5.00
CA THR A 62 19.01 -14.25 3.72
C THR A 62 20.33 -15.01 3.83
N ARG A 63 20.78 -15.37 5.05
CA ARG A 63 22.13 -15.89 5.33
C ARG A 63 23.30 -15.00 4.86
N ASP A 64 23.01 -13.87 4.20
CA ASP A 64 23.90 -12.73 3.97
C ASP A 64 23.90 -11.89 5.29
N PRO A 65 24.88 -11.00 5.53
CA PRO A 65 25.03 -10.31 6.82
C PRO A 65 23.85 -9.38 7.21
N GLU A 66 22.93 -9.11 6.30
CA GLU A 66 21.77 -8.25 6.54
C GLU A 66 20.45 -8.92 6.10
N PRO A 67 19.38 -8.82 6.91
CA PRO A 67 18.06 -9.30 6.51
C PRO A 67 17.53 -8.47 5.33
N CYS A 68 16.66 -9.08 4.51
CA CYS A 68 16.00 -8.36 3.42
C CYS A 68 14.57 -8.01 3.83
N VAL A 69 14.18 -6.74 3.65
CA VAL A 69 12.78 -6.33 3.80
C VAL A 69 12.06 -6.63 2.51
N PHE A 70 10.86 -7.21 2.59
CA PHE A 70 9.93 -7.22 1.47
C PHE A 70 8.64 -6.54 1.89
N GLN A 71 8.05 -5.71 1.04
CA GLN A 71 6.89 -4.92 1.41
C GLN A 71 6.05 -4.51 0.20
N ARG A 72 4.73 -4.68 0.30
CA ARG A 72 3.77 -4.09 -0.60
C ARG A 72 3.68 -2.58 -0.37
N VAL A 73 3.77 -1.84 -1.45
CA VAL A 73 3.52 -0.40 -1.53
C VAL A 73 2.21 -0.21 -2.31
N LEU A 74 1.36 0.72 -1.90
CA LEU A 74 0.20 1.07 -2.69
C LEU A 74 0.57 2.14 -3.72
N ARG A 75 -0.03 2.09 -4.91
CA ARG A 75 0.04 3.28 -5.76
C ARG A 75 -0.73 4.44 -5.13
N PRO A 76 -0.30 5.71 -5.33
CA PRO A 76 -1.00 6.86 -4.78
C PRO A 76 -2.49 6.88 -5.11
N GLU A 77 -2.83 6.60 -6.37
CA GLU A 77 -4.22 6.55 -6.84
C GLU A 77 -5.01 5.39 -6.20
N THR A 78 -4.39 4.21 -6.10
CA THR A 78 -5.00 3.05 -5.42
C THR A 78 -5.26 3.36 -3.94
N ALA A 79 -4.28 3.94 -3.23
CA ALA A 79 -4.43 4.34 -1.84
C ALA A 79 -5.55 5.38 -1.67
N ALA A 80 -5.57 6.41 -2.52
CA ALA A 80 -6.61 7.43 -2.51
C ALA A 80 -8.00 6.85 -2.72
N LEU A 81 -8.19 5.97 -3.71
CA LEU A 81 -9.47 5.34 -3.98
C LEU A 81 -9.91 4.42 -2.83
N LEU A 82 -9.00 3.62 -2.28
CA LEU A 82 -9.29 2.76 -1.12
C LEU A 82 -9.67 3.57 0.12
N TYR A 83 -9.07 4.75 0.30
CA TYR A 83 -9.42 5.68 1.36
C TYR A 83 -10.80 6.30 1.16
N LEU A 84 -11.04 6.87 -0.03
CA LEU A 84 -12.29 7.55 -0.36
C LEU A 84 -13.50 6.61 -0.25
N HIS A 85 -13.33 5.35 -0.66
CA HIS A 85 -14.37 4.32 -0.65
C HIS A 85 -14.34 3.41 0.58
N GLY A 86 -13.50 3.71 1.58
CA GLY A 86 -13.48 2.98 2.83
C GLY A 86 -14.84 3.03 3.52
N ALA A 87 -15.37 1.87 3.94
CA ALA A 87 -16.60 1.80 4.71
C ALA A 87 -16.40 2.20 6.18
N GLU A 88 -15.14 2.28 6.61
CA GLU A 88 -14.74 2.68 7.96
C GLU A 88 -15.12 4.14 8.25
N PRO A 89 -15.46 4.49 9.50
CA PRO A 89 -15.72 5.88 9.89
C PRO A 89 -14.55 6.80 9.54
N ASP A 90 -14.83 8.06 9.23
CA ASP A 90 -13.79 9.07 9.02
C ASP A 90 -13.23 9.57 10.36
N THR A 91 -12.47 8.71 11.01
CA THR A 91 -11.81 8.93 12.29
C THR A 91 -10.43 8.25 12.28
N PRO A 92 -9.49 8.62 13.17
CA PRO A 92 -8.20 7.95 13.27
C PRO A 92 -8.30 6.42 13.48
N ASP A 93 -9.26 5.96 14.27
CA ASP A 93 -9.50 4.53 14.47
C ASP A 93 -10.04 3.85 13.21
N GLY A 94 -10.88 4.55 12.45
CA GLY A 94 -11.38 4.09 11.16
C GLY A 94 -10.27 4.00 10.11
N ASP A 95 -9.36 4.98 10.08
CA ASP A 95 -8.19 4.96 9.19
C ASP A 95 -7.27 3.76 9.49
N ARG A 96 -7.05 3.47 10.77
CA ARG A 96 -6.30 2.28 11.20
C ARG A 96 -7.02 0.99 10.82
N ALA A 97 -8.34 0.92 10.99
CA ALA A 97 -9.14 -0.24 10.59
C ALA A 97 -9.10 -0.46 9.06
N LEU A 98 -9.11 0.63 8.29
CA LEU A 98 -8.94 0.59 6.84
C LEU A 98 -7.55 0.04 6.46
N ALA A 99 -6.49 0.53 7.10
CA ALA A 99 -5.12 0.04 6.88
C ALA A 99 -5.03 -1.47 7.12
N LEU A 100 -5.56 -1.93 8.25
CA LEU A 100 -5.66 -3.34 8.61
C LEU A 100 -6.32 -4.17 7.51
N ARG A 101 -7.50 -3.74 7.05
CA ARG A 101 -8.26 -4.47 6.02
C ARG A 101 -7.52 -4.48 4.69
N VAL A 102 -7.04 -3.32 4.23
CA VAL A 102 -6.37 -3.18 2.94
C VAL A 102 -5.11 -4.03 2.90
N PHE A 103 -4.24 -3.95 3.91
CA PHE A 103 -2.99 -4.71 3.95
C PHE A 103 -3.16 -6.21 4.24
N ALA A 104 -4.34 -6.65 4.67
CA ALA A 104 -4.69 -8.07 4.78
C ALA A 104 -5.34 -8.66 3.51
N THR A 105 -5.59 -7.84 2.47
CA THR A 105 -6.35 -8.27 1.29
C THR A 105 -5.51 -8.15 0.02
N ASP A 106 -5.55 -9.18 -0.83
CA ASP A 106 -4.98 -9.12 -2.17
C ASP A 106 -5.76 -8.10 -3.03
N LEU A 107 -5.03 -7.22 -3.70
CA LEU A 107 -5.58 -6.21 -4.59
C LEU A 107 -5.35 -6.61 -6.06
N PRO A 108 -6.07 -6.02 -7.02
CA PRO A 108 -5.73 -6.13 -8.43
C PRO A 108 -4.31 -5.59 -8.67
N GLY A 109 -3.50 -6.30 -9.47
CA GLY A 109 -2.13 -5.88 -9.78
C GLY A 109 -2.09 -4.62 -10.66
N GLU A 110 -3.12 -4.43 -11.47
CA GLU A 110 -3.37 -3.23 -12.27
C GLU A 110 -3.88 -2.05 -11.45
N GLY A 111 -4.31 -2.28 -10.20
CA GLY A 111 -4.75 -1.26 -9.25
C GLY A 111 -6.16 -0.78 -9.50
N TYR A 112 -6.53 0.33 -8.86
CA TYR A 112 -7.84 0.96 -9.08
C TYR A 112 -7.69 2.24 -9.89
N LEU A 113 -8.69 2.48 -10.74
CA LEU A 113 -8.81 3.70 -11.53
C LEU A 113 -10.08 4.45 -11.15
N PRO A 114 -10.06 5.79 -11.17
CA PRO A 114 -11.26 6.58 -10.99
C PRO A 114 -12.32 6.27 -12.06
N GLY A 115 -13.58 6.13 -11.66
CA GLY A 115 -14.73 5.84 -12.51
C GLY A 115 -15.38 7.07 -13.14
N ASP A 116 -15.19 8.27 -12.56
CA ASP A 116 -15.77 9.51 -13.07
C ASP A 116 -14.88 10.75 -12.84
N PRO A 117 -15.17 11.90 -13.50
CA PRO A 117 -14.36 13.11 -13.38
C PRO A 117 -14.30 13.70 -11.96
N SER A 118 -15.37 13.58 -11.18
CA SER A 118 -15.41 14.09 -9.81
C SER A 118 -14.52 13.26 -8.89
N GLU A 119 -14.50 11.95 -9.09
CA GLU A 119 -13.60 11.05 -8.39
C GLU A 119 -12.14 11.27 -8.79
N HIS A 120 -11.89 11.52 -10.09
CA HIS A 120 -10.55 11.87 -10.57
C HIS A 120 -10.02 13.13 -9.86
N LEU A 121 -10.87 14.15 -9.73
CA LEU A 121 -10.50 15.37 -9.01
C LEU A 121 -10.34 15.13 -7.51
N ALA A 122 -11.19 14.32 -6.89
CA ALA A 122 -11.06 13.97 -5.47
C ALA A 122 -9.75 13.23 -5.17
N VAL A 123 -9.35 12.29 -6.03
CA VAL A 123 -8.05 11.61 -5.96
C VAL A 123 -6.91 12.60 -6.11
N HIS A 124 -6.98 13.49 -7.11
CA HIS A 124 -5.92 14.48 -7.33
C HIS A 124 -5.74 15.41 -6.14
N LEU A 125 -6.85 15.94 -5.60
CA LEU A 125 -6.84 16.80 -4.41
C LEU A 125 -6.28 16.05 -3.19
N LEU A 126 -6.70 14.80 -2.98
CA LEU A 126 -6.22 13.99 -1.86
C LEU A 126 -4.72 13.72 -1.96
N VAL A 127 -4.23 13.24 -3.10
CA VAL A 127 -2.81 12.95 -3.30
C VAL A 127 -1.99 14.24 -3.14
N GLY A 128 -2.48 15.37 -3.66
CA GLY A 128 -1.85 16.67 -3.48
C GLY A 128 -1.72 17.10 -2.01
N GLU A 129 -2.75 16.87 -1.20
CA GLU A 129 -2.73 17.22 0.24
C GLU A 129 -1.97 16.20 1.10
N ALA A 130 -2.01 14.91 0.74
CA ALA A 130 -1.29 13.86 1.45
C ALA A 130 0.24 13.96 1.27
N GLY A 131 0.71 14.61 0.20
CA GLY A 131 2.14 14.86 -0.03
C GLY A 131 2.98 13.58 -0.08
N ASP A 132 4.19 13.64 0.47
CA ASP A 132 5.17 12.53 0.58
C ASP A 132 4.76 11.46 1.60
N THR A 133 3.46 11.12 1.65
CA THR A 133 2.98 10.00 2.46
C THR A 133 3.70 8.72 2.03
N ASP A 134 4.18 7.95 2.99
CA ASP A 134 4.72 6.62 2.70
C ASP A 134 3.56 5.70 2.32
N TYR A 135 3.46 5.37 1.03
CA TYR A 135 2.47 4.44 0.52
C TYR A 135 2.80 2.98 0.85
N GLY A 136 3.90 2.74 1.55
CA GLY A 136 4.15 1.53 2.32
C GLY A 136 3.82 1.74 3.79
N GLY A 137 3.07 0.81 4.38
CA GLY A 137 3.06 0.65 5.84
C GLY A 137 1.75 0.99 6.55
N ASP A 138 1.82 0.92 7.87
CA ASP A 138 0.69 0.89 8.79
C ASP A 138 0.05 2.25 9.07
N ALA A 139 0.79 3.35 8.84
CA ALA A 139 0.33 4.71 9.11
C ALA A 139 -0.27 5.43 7.88
N LEU A 140 -0.19 4.86 6.68
CA LEU A 140 -0.62 5.46 5.40
C LEU A 140 -1.97 6.18 5.51
N PHE A 141 -3.03 5.44 5.85
CA PHE A 141 -4.38 6.01 5.89
C PHE A 141 -4.59 6.98 7.05
N THR A 142 -3.86 6.84 8.16
CA THR A 142 -3.88 7.80 9.26
C THR A 142 -3.32 9.15 8.83
N GLN A 143 -2.24 9.15 8.04
CA GLN A 143 -1.64 10.37 7.49
C GLN A 143 -2.57 11.03 6.47
N MET A 144 -3.10 10.25 5.53
CA MET A 144 -4.09 10.72 4.55
C MET A 144 -5.34 11.28 5.24
N GLY A 145 -5.89 10.56 6.21
CA GLY A 145 -7.07 11.01 6.96
C GLY A 145 -6.80 12.26 7.78
N THR A 146 -5.60 12.41 8.33
CA THR A 146 -5.19 13.65 9.01
C THR A 146 -5.19 14.84 8.05
N ALA A 147 -4.58 14.70 6.87
CA ALA A 147 -4.58 15.74 5.84
C ALA A 147 -6.01 16.09 5.40
N VAL A 148 -6.83 15.08 5.12
CA VAL A 148 -8.21 15.28 4.64
C VAL A 148 -9.09 15.96 5.67
N ARG A 149 -9.00 15.56 6.94
CA ARG A 149 -9.76 16.19 8.01
C ARG A 149 -9.30 17.63 8.27
N ALA A 150 -8.01 17.91 8.15
CA ALA A 150 -7.46 19.25 8.31
C ALA A 150 -7.88 20.21 7.17
N THR A 151 -7.76 19.77 5.92
CA THR A 151 -7.99 20.63 4.74
C THR A 151 -9.47 20.69 4.34
N PHE A 152 -10.18 19.57 4.37
CA PHE A 152 -11.52 19.45 3.80
C PHE A 152 -12.62 19.21 4.83
N GLY A 153 -12.27 19.10 6.12
CA GLY A 153 -13.24 18.74 7.17
C GLY A 153 -13.71 17.28 7.09
N GLY A 154 -12.99 16.43 6.35
CA GLY A 154 -13.28 15.00 6.20
C GLY A 154 -13.55 14.57 4.75
N ARG A 155 -13.70 13.26 4.54
CA ARG A 155 -13.94 12.63 3.24
C ARG A 155 -15.15 13.23 2.53
N ALA A 156 -16.23 13.47 3.26
CA ALA A 156 -17.45 14.05 2.70
C ALA A 156 -17.22 15.47 2.16
N GLY A 157 -16.42 16.29 2.85
CA GLY A 157 -16.10 17.64 2.40
C GLY A 157 -15.24 17.65 1.15
N LEU A 158 -14.23 16.76 1.08
CA LEU A 158 -13.41 16.55 -0.11
C LEU A 158 -14.25 16.16 -1.33
N VAL A 159 -15.13 15.15 -1.18
CA VAL A 159 -16.00 14.68 -2.27
C VAL A 159 -16.95 15.78 -2.75
N GLU A 160 -17.51 16.57 -1.83
CA GLU A 160 -18.40 17.67 -2.20
C GLU A 160 -17.67 18.79 -2.96
N ILE A 161 -16.45 19.14 -2.55
CA ILE A 161 -15.61 20.11 -3.26
C ILE A 161 -15.30 19.61 -4.68
N ALA A 162 -14.88 18.35 -4.80
CA ALA A 162 -14.55 17.76 -6.09
C ALA A 162 -15.77 17.72 -7.02
N ARG A 163 -16.94 17.32 -6.50
CA ARG A 163 -18.20 17.32 -7.26
C ARG A 163 -18.55 18.69 -7.82
N ARG A 164 -18.39 19.76 -7.02
CA ARG A 164 -18.73 21.12 -7.47
C ARG A 164 -17.77 21.67 -8.51
N ALA A 165 -16.50 21.27 -8.44
CA ALA A 165 -15.45 21.75 -9.34
C ALA A 165 -15.36 20.98 -10.66
N ALA A 166 -16.01 19.81 -10.77
CA ALA A 166 -16.05 18.99 -11.97
C ALA A 166 -17.21 19.34 -12.94
N ILE A 167 -17.97 20.42 -12.68
CA ILE A 167 -19.13 20.89 -13.47
C ILE A 167 -18.69 21.95 -14.48
#